data_AF-A0A5J5GNK8-F1
#
_entry.id   AF-A0A5J5GNK8-F1
#
_cell.length_a   1.000
_cell.length_b   1.000
_cell.length_c   1.000
_cell.angle_alpha   90.00
_cell.angle_beta   90.00
_cell.angle_gamma   90.00
#
_symmetry.space_group_name_H-M   'P 1'
#
loop_
_entity.id
_entity.type
_entity.pdbx_description
1 polymer ?
#
loop_
_entity_poly.entity_id
_entity_poly.type
_entity_poly.pdbx_seq_one_letter_code
_entity_poly.pdbx_strand_id
1 'polypeptide(L)' 'MIRTDPATFWPALLDRLATEFRQLDRTALARWRGDRARLVTYLAETHDLTRTEAAECLDWWWDRQERALRRARRAI' A
#
# COMPACT_ATOMS: atom_id res chain seq x y z
N MET A 1 -3.99 -2.45 18.21
CA MET A 1 -4.63 -1.78 17.06
C MET A 1 -4.89 -2.85 16.03
N ILE A 2 -6.16 -3.23 15.78
CA ILE A 2 -6.49 -4.34 14.86
C ILE A 2 -6.18 -3.85 13.44
N ARG A 3 -5.07 -4.30 12.87
CA ARG A 3 -4.73 -4.01 11.48
C ARG A 3 -5.71 -4.80 10.62
N THR A 4 -6.65 -4.09 10.01
CA THR A 4 -7.63 -4.67 9.08
C THR A 4 -6.89 -5.53 8.04
N ASP A 5 -7.40 -6.73 7.76
CA ASP A 5 -6.73 -7.67 6.88
C ASP A 5 -6.48 -7.04 5.49
N PRO A 6 -5.21 -6.92 5.05
CA PRO A 6 -4.86 -6.28 3.79
C PRO A 6 -5.57 -6.89 2.59
N ALA A 7 -5.83 -8.21 2.60
CA ALA A 7 -6.38 -8.92 1.46
C ALA A 7 -7.85 -8.55 1.20
N THR A 8 -8.61 -8.20 2.25
CA THR A 8 -10.03 -7.83 2.11
C THR A 8 -10.22 -6.50 1.38
N PHE A 9 -9.27 -5.57 1.53
CA PHE A 9 -9.34 -4.22 0.94
C PHE A 9 -8.31 -4.01 -0.18
N TRP A 10 -7.53 -5.04 -0.52
CA TRP A 10 -6.43 -4.95 -1.47
C TRP A 10 -6.84 -4.37 -2.83
N PRO A 11 -7.96 -4.75 -3.46
CA PRO A 11 -8.33 -4.19 -4.76
C PRO A 11 -8.53 -2.66 -4.72
N ALA A 12 -9.16 -2.15 -3.65
CA ALA A 12 -9.37 -0.71 -3.49
C ALA A 12 -8.07 0.05 -3.17
N LEU A 13 -7.16 -0.59 -2.44
CA LEU A 13 -5.84 -0.05 -2.12
C LEU A 13 -4.89 -0.08 -3.33
N LEU A 14 -4.99 -1.11 -4.17
CA LEU A 14 -4.21 -1.28 -5.39
C LEU A 14 -4.34 -0.08 -6.33
N ASP A 15 -5.56 0.36 -6.59
CA ASP A 15 -5.81 1.48 -7.49
C ASP A 15 -5.21 2.78 -6.96
N ARG A 16 -5.27 2.99 -5.64
CA ARG A 16 -4.63 4.15 -5.00
C ARG A 16 -3.12 4.05 -5.04
N LEU A 17 -2.57 2.87 -4.78
CA LEU A 17 -1.13 2.63 -4.80
C LEU A 17 -0.57 2.86 -6.21
N ALA A 18 -1.22 2.33 -7.25
CA ALA A 18 -0.83 2.52 -8.64
C ALA A 18 -0.97 3.99 -9.10
N THR A 19 -1.94 4.73 -8.55
CA THR A 19 -2.10 6.16 -8.86
C THR A 19 -1.00 7.01 -8.22
N GLU A 20 -0.65 6.73 -6.96
CA GLU A 20 0.34 7.50 -6.22
C GLU A 20 1.77 7.15 -6.63
N PHE A 21 2.04 5.87 -6.88
CA PHE A 21 3.32 5.37 -7.31
C PHE A 21 3.24 4.90 -8.77
N ARG A 22 3.18 5.87 -9.70
CA ARG A 22 3.04 5.63 -11.15
C ARG A 22 4.11 4.74 -11.77
N GLN A 23 5.24 4.55 -11.09
CA GLN A 23 6.35 3.71 -11.55
C GLN A 23 6.15 2.23 -11.18
N LEU A 24 5.18 1.91 -10.31
CA LEU A 24 4.89 0.54 -9.91
C LEU A 24 3.96 -0.13 -10.91
N ASP A 25 4.32 -1.34 -11.34
CA ASP A 25 3.52 -2.16 -12.24
C ASP A 25 2.26 -2.69 -11.53
N ARG A 26 1.09 -2.30 -12.03
CA ARG A 26 -0.21 -2.68 -11.47
C ARG A 26 -0.46 -4.19 -11.51
N THR A 27 0.05 -4.88 -12.52
CA THR A 27 -0.09 -6.35 -12.66
C THR A 27 0.71 -7.08 -11.60
N ALA A 28 1.93 -6.61 -11.33
CA ALA A 28 2.79 -7.10 -10.26
C ALA A 28 2.13 -6.89 -8.89
N LEU A 29 1.64 -5.67 -8.62
CA LEU A 29 0.90 -5.33 -7.40
C LEU A 29 -0.35 -6.20 -7.21
N ALA A 30 -1.11 -6.48 -8.28
CA ALA A 30 -2.32 -7.30 -8.22
C ALA A 30 -1.99 -8.75 -7.83
N ARG A 31 -0.86 -9.28 -8.31
CA ARG A 31 -0.40 -10.63 -8.01
C ARG A 31 0.02 -10.82 -6.56
N TRP A 32 0.54 -9.77 -5.91
CA TRP A 32 1.08 -9.88 -4.55
C TRP A 32 0.02 -9.83 -3.46
N ARG A 33 -1.21 -9.43 -3.77
CA ARG A 33 -2.35 -9.49 -2.83
C ARG A 33 -2.08 -8.89 -1.44
N GLY A 34 -1.26 -7.84 -1.38
CA GLY A 34 -0.90 -7.19 -0.11
C GLY A 34 0.27 -7.82 0.64
N ASP A 35 1.07 -8.69 0.00
CA ASP A 35 2.33 -9.19 0.53
C ASP A 35 3.29 -8.03 0.81
N ARG A 36 3.36 -7.64 2.08
CA ARG A 36 4.16 -6.51 2.55
C ARG A 36 5.64 -6.67 2.20
N ALA A 37 6.20 -7.88 2.30
CA ALA A 37 7.62 -8.09 2.05
C ALA A 37 7.98 -7.83 0.57
N ARG A 38 7.11 -8.28 -0.34
CA ARG A 38 7.26 -7.99 -1.78
C ARG A 38 7.08 -6.51 -2.09
N LEU A 39 6.09 -5.87 -1.48
CA LEU A 39 5.84 -4.43 -1.67
C LEU A 39 7.04 -3.59 -1.21
N VAL A 40 7.59 -3.89 -0.04
CA VAL A 40 8.79 -3.20 0.49
C VAL A 40 9.97 -3.39 -0.45
N THR A 41 10.20 -4.63 -0.92
CA THR A 41 11.31 -4.90 -1.85
C THR A 41 11.12 -4.13 -3.15
N TYR A 42 9.90 -4.11 -3.69
CA TYR A 42 9.61 -3.43 -4.94
C TYR A 42 9.69 -1.90 -4.83
N LEU A 43 9.21 -1.34 -3.71
CA LEU A 43 9.36 0.09 -3.40
C LEU A 43 10.84 0.48 -3.26
N ALA A 44 11.62 -0.34 -2.56
CA ALA A 44 13.06 -0.14 -2.40
C ALA A 44 13.77 -0.11 -3.76
N GLU A 45 13.53 -1.10 -4.61
CA GLU A 45 14.16 -1.21 -5.93
C GLU A 45 13.69 -0.12 -6.89
N THR A 46 12.41 0.22 -6.89
CA THR A 46 11.84 1.19 -7.85
C THR A 46 12.23 2.64 -7.52
N HIS A 47 12.37 2.96 -6.23
CA HIS A 47 12.61 4.31 -5.76
C HIS A 47 14.03 4.54 -5.21
N ASP A 48 14.93 3.58 -5.39
CA ASP A 48 16.30 3.59 -4.87
C ASP A 48 16.34 3.89 -3.35
N LEU A 49 15.41 3.28 -2.61
CA LEU A 49 15.31 3.39 -1.16
C LEU A 49 15.97 2.19 -0.49
N THR A 50 16.45 2.38 0.74
CA THR A 50 16.75 1.23 1.60
C THR A 50 15.47 0.46 1.93
N ARG A 51 15.60 -0.83 2.27
CA ARG A 51 14.44 -1.63 2.72
C ARG A 51 13.75 -1.03 3.94
N THR A 52 14.51 -0.36 4.81
CA THR A 52 13.95 0.33 5.99
C THR A 52 13.10 1.51 5.58
N GLU A 53 13.61 2.40 4.73
CA GLU A 53 12.85 3.55 4.22
C GLU A 53 11.61 3.14 3.42
N ALA A 54 11.73 2.09 2.60
CA ALA A 54 10.59 1.53 1.87
C ALA A 54 9.53 0.95 2.81
N ALA A 55 9.94 0.29 3.90
CA ALA A 55 9.05 -0.23 4.92
C ALA A 55 8.32 0.89 5.66
N GLU A 56 9.05 1.94 6.06
CA GLU A 56 8.45 3.12 6.68
C GLU A 56 7.49 3.83 5.72
N CYS A 57 7.91 4.07 4.48
CA CYS A 57 7.06 4.68 3.45
C CYS A 57 5.74 3.91 3.28
N LEU A 58 5.82 2.58 3.21
CA LEU A 58 4.64 1.72 3.08
C LEU A 58 3.74 1.80 4.31
N ASP A 59 4.29 1.82 5.52
CA ASP A 59 3.51 1.92 6.76
C ASP A 59 2.82 3.30 6.87
N TRP A 60 3.54 4.39 6.58
CA TRP A 60 2.98 5.74 6.52
C TRP A 60 1.83 5.84 5.51
N TRP A 61 2.02 5.24 4.33
CA TRP A 61 0.99 5.19 3.30
C TRP A 61 -0.23 4.40 3.78
N TRP A 62 -0.04 3.22 4.37
CA TRP A 62 -1.11 2.36 4.88
C TRP A 62 -1.98 3.08 5.91
N ASP A 63 -1.32 3.73 6.87
CA ASP A 63 -1.93 4.55 7.90
C ASP A 63 -2.78 5.69 7.32
N ARG A 64 -2.27 6.33 6.26
CA ARG A 64 -3.01 7.40 5.56
C ARG A 64 -4.27 6.85 4.89
N GLN A 65 -4.18 5.68 4.24
CA GLN A 65 -5.33 5.04 3.60
C GLN A 65 -6.37 4.59 4.63
N GLU A 66 -5.95 4.03 5.76
CA GLU A 66 -6.84 3.63 6.83
C GLU A 66 -7.61 4.83 7.39
N ARG A 67 -6.92 5.96 7.63
CA ARG A 67 -7.56 7.22 8.05
C ARG A 67 -8.56 7.73 7.02
N ALA A 68 -8.23 7.67 5.73
CA ALA A 68 -9.13 8.08 4.66
C ALA A 68 -10.39 7.20 4.59
N LEU A 69 -10.23 5.88 4.71
CA LEU A 69 -11.35 4.93 4.72
C LEU A 69 -12.27 5.12 5.93
N ARG A 70 -11.70 5.32 7.13
CA ARG A 70 -12.47 5.61 8.34
C ARG A 70 -13.27 6.91 8.23
N ARG A 71 -12.71 7.95 7.60
CA ARG A 71 -13.41 9.21 7.33
C ARG A 71 -14.57 9.02 6.35
N ALA A 72 -14.34 8.31 5.23
CA ALA A 72 -15.39 8.02 4.25
C ALA A 72 -16.57 7.26 4.88
N ARG A 73 -16.29 6.31 5.77
CA ARG A 73 -17.31 5.51 6.47
C ARG A 73 -18.07 6.28 7.55
N ARG A 74 -17.57 7.44 8.00
CA ARG A 74 -18.24 8.34 8.95
C ARG A 74 -19.11 9.40 8.29
N ALA A 75 -18.95 9.60 6.98
CA ALA A 75 -19.66 10.63 6.21
C ALA A 75 -20.96 10.09 5.55
N ILE A 76 -21.32 8.85 5.85
CA ILE A 76 -22.53 8.15 5.37
C ILE A 76 -23.47 7.97 6.56
#